data_AF-A0AAR5Q0B0-F1
#
_entry.id   AF-A0AAR5Q0B0-F1
#
_cell.length_a   1.000
_cell.length_b   1.000
_cell.length_c   1.000
_cell.angle_alpha   90.00
_cell.angle_beta   90.00
_cell.angle_gamma   90.00
#
_symmetry.space_group_name_H-M   'P 1'
#
loop_
_entity.id
_entity.type
_entity.pdbx_description
1 polymer ?
#
loop_
_entity_poly.entity_id
_entity_poly.type
_entity_poly.pdbx_seq_one_letter_code
_entity_poly.pdbx_strand_id
1 'polypeptide(L)'
;MCDLLWSDPLEDFGNENNAEHFSHNSVRGCSYFYSYAACCDFLQNNNLLSIIRAHEAQDAGYRMYRKSQTTGFPSLITIFSAPNYLDVYNNKAAVLKYENNVMNIRQFNFSQHPYWLPNFMDVFTWSLPFVGEKVTEMLVNVLNICSDDELVSDGDDALEEGESPIHFPLVVSLHLNVLDVQ
;
A
#
# COMPACT_ATOMS: atom_id res chain seq x y z
N MET A 1 19.03 -1.28 -16.85
CA MET A 1 17.73 -0.56 -16.84
C MET A 1 17.03 -0.71 -15.49
N CYS A 2 16.89 -1.93 -14.95
CA CYS A 2 16.28 -2.18 -13.64
C CYS A 2 16.82 -1.25 -12.54
N ASP A 3 18.14 -1.14 -12.40
CA ASP A 3 18.74 -0.42 -11.27
C ASP A 3 18.50 1.09 -11.28
N LEU A 4 18.29 1.69 -12.45
CA LEU A 4 17.92 3.11 -12.54
C LEU A 4 16.52 3.37 -11.97
N LEU A 5 15.65 2.36 -11.96
CA LEU A 5 14.26 2.48 -11.50
C LEU A 5 14.08 2.00 -10.05
N TRP A 6 14.93 1.08 -9.58
CA TRP A 6 14.68 0.33 -8.35
C TRP A 6 15.79 0.41 -7.29
N SER A 7 16.93 1.04 -7.59
CA SER A 7 17.96 1.21 -6.57
C SER A 7 17.57 2.28 -5.55
N ASP A 8 18.05 2.11 -4.32
CA ASP A 8 17.81 3.01 -3.20
C ASP A 8 19.15 3.35 -2.52
N PRO A 9 19.29 4.50 -1.85
CA PRO A 9 20.41 4.71 -0.94
C PRO A 9 20.32 3.75 0.24
N LEU A 10 21.46 3.44 0.85
CA LEU A 10 21.47 2.74 2.15
C LEU A 10 20.68 3.52 3.22
N GLU A 11 20.11 2.80 4.19
CA GLU A 11 19.36 3.43 5.29
C GLU A 11 20.24 4.39 6.10
N ASP A 12 21.49 3.97 6.34
CA ASP A 12 22.56 4.71 6.99
C ASP A 12 23.43 5.50 6.01
N PHE A 13 22.93 5.84 4.81
CA PHE A 13 23.69 6.54 3.77
C PHE A 13 24.47 7.75 4.30
N GLY A 14 25.80 7.70 4.14
CA GLY A 14 26.75 8.68 4.65
C GLY A 14 27.32 8.38 6.03
N ASN A 15 26.87 7.33 6.73
CA ASN A 15 27.39 6.88 8.02
C ASN A 15 27.70 5.37 8.00
N GLU A 16 27.95 4.81 6.82
CA GLU A 16 28.17 3.38 6.62
C GLU A 16 29.43 2.90 7.34
N ASN A 17 29.36 1.70 7.93
CA ASN A 17 30.51 1.07 8.61
C ASN A 17 31.42 0.31 7.64
N ASN A 18 30.91 -0.10 6.48
CA ASN A 18 31.66 -0.81 5.46
C ASN A 18 31.84 0.07 4.20
N ALA A 19 32.85 -0.26 3.39
CA ALA A 19 33.17 0.50 2.18
C ALA A 19 32.54 -0.12 0.91
N GLU A 20 31.53 -0.97 1.04
CA GLU A 20 30.89 -1.57 -0.13
C GLU A 20 30.08 -0.50 -0.88
N HIS A 21 30.24 -0.48 -2.21
CA HIS A 21 29.53 0.48 -3.06
C HIS A 21 28.07 0.10 -3.25
N PHE A 22 27.82 -1.19 -3.44
CA PHE A 22 26.49 -1.72 -3.73
C PHE A 22 26.26 -2.99 -2.93
N SER A 23 25.08 -3.11 -2.32
CA SER A 23 24.63 -4.31 -1.61
C SER A 23 23.22 -4.66 -2.06
N HIS A 24 22.81 -5.92 -1.92
CA HIS A 24 21.50 -6.36 -2.41
C HIS A 24 20.34 -5.60 -1.73
N ASN A 25 19.41 -5.05 -2.51
CA ASN A 25 18.24 -4.34 -1.96
C ASN A 25 17.15 -5.32 -1.51
N SER A 26 17.18 -5.69 -0.23
CA SER A 26 16.21 -6.56 0.39
C SER A 26 14.81 -5.96 0.51
N VAL A 27 14.68 -4.63 0.55
CA VAL A 27 13.37 -3.94 0.64
C VAL A 27 12.60 -4.04 -0.68
N ARG A 28 13.30 -4.00 -1.81
CA ARG A 28 12.69 -4.14 -3.14
C ARG A 28 12.66 -5.58 -3.65
N GLY A 29 13.51 -6.46 -3.11
CA GLY A 29 13.69 -7.83 -3.59
C GLY A 29 14.37 -7.90 -4.97
N CYS A 30 14.87 -6.79 -5.47
CA CYS A 30 15.62 -6.66 -6.72
C CYS A 30 16.52 -5.41 -6.66
N SER A 31 17.46 -5.28 -7.58
CA SER A 31 18.42 -4.17 -7.60
C SER A 31 19.28 -4.10 -6.32
N TYR A 32 19.86 -2.92 -6.07
CA TYR A 32 20.89 -2.71 -5.07
C TYR A 32 20.61 -1.46 -4.22
N PHE A 33 21.05 -1.52 -2.97
CA PHE A 33 21.35 -0.31 -2.22
C PHE A 33 22.68 0.25 -2.70
N TYR A 34 22.80 1.58 -2.81
CA TYR A 34 24.06 2.25 -3.10
C TYR A 34 24.51 3.11 -1.92
N SER A 35 25.81 3.09 -1.64
CA SER A 35 26.40 3.86 -0.54
C SER A 35 26.76 5.29 -0.92
N TYR A 36 27.08 6.10 0.08
CA TYR A 36 27.59 7.45 -0.09
C TYR A 36 28.90 7.48 -0.89
N ALA A 37 29.78 6.49 -0.70
CA ALA A 37 31.01 6.35 -1.47
C ALA A 37 30.71 6.13 -2.96
N ALA A 38 29.81 5.19 -3.28
CA ALA A 38 29.39 4.92 -4.66
C ALA A 38 28.79 6.18 -5.34
N CYS A 39 27.97 6.92 -4.60
CA CYS A 39 27.39 8.18 -5.07
C CYS A 39 28.48 9.22 -5.36
N CYS A 40 29.44 9.42 -4.44
CA CYS A 40 30.52 10.39 -4.61
C CYS A 40 31.41 10.04 -5.80
N ASP A 41 31.79 8.78 -5.96
CA ASP A 41 32.61 8.30 -7.07
C ASP A 41 31.91 8.55 -8.41
N PHE A 42 30.61 8.22 -8.49
CA PHE A 42 29.81 8.50 -9.68
C PHE A 42 29.78 10.00 -10.01
N LEU A 43 29.54 10.85 -9.01
CA LEU A 43 29.49 12.30 -9.20
C LEU A 43 30.83 12.86 -9.70
N GLN A 44 31.95 12.44 -9.10
CA GLN A 44 33.29 12.88 -9.49
C GLN A 44 33.65 12.44 -10.91
N ASN A 45 33.44 11.15 -11.22
CA ASN A 45 33.77 10.59 -12.53
C ASN A 45 32.98 11.22 -13.68
N ASN A 46 31.80 11.76 -13.39
CA ASN A 46 30.92 12.38 -14.39
C ASN A 46 30.86 13.91 -14.30
N ASN A 47 31.66 14.54 -13.42
CA ASN A 47 31.64 15.99 -13.18
C ASN A 47 30.22 16.54 -12.87
N LEU A 48 29.51 15.85 -11.98
CA LEU A 48 28.15 16.19 -11.53
C LEU A 48 28.16 16.71 -10.09
N LEU A 49 27.17 17.55 -9.75
CA LEU A 49 27.05 18.15 -8.42
C LEU A 49 26.30 17.26 -7.41
N SER A 50 25.23 16.61 -7.86
CA SER A 50 24.30 15.87 -7.01
C SER A 50 23.45 14.90 -7.85
N ILE A 51 22.95 13.84 -7.22
CA ILE A 51 21.90 12.98 -7.77
C ILE A 51 20.55 13.44 -7.20
N ILE A 52 19.58 13.71 -8.08
CA ILE A 52 18.20 14.00 -7.68
C ILE A 52 17.34 12.82 -8.09
N ARG A 53 16.58 12.27 -7.14
CA ARG A 53 15.75 11.08 -7.32
C ARG A 53 14.37 11.20 -6.66
N ALA A 54 13.54 10.17 -6.82
CA ALA A 54 12.25 10.02 -6.14
C ALA A 54 12.13 8.62 -5.47
N HIS A 55 11.04 7.90 -5.67
CA HIS A 55 10.79 6.49 -5.29
C HIS A 55 10.53 6.18 -3.81
N GLU A 56 11.22 6.83 -2.87
CA GLU A 56 11.01 6.62 -1.42
C GLU A 56 10.17 7.74 -0.81
N ALA A 57 9.08 7.37 -0.12
CA ALA A 57 8.23 8.32 0.59
C ALA A 57 9.02 9.06 1.69
N GLN A 58 8.75 10.36 1.84
CA GLN A 58 9.41 11.22 2.83
C GLN A 58 8.36 12.00 3.60
N ASP A 59 8.46 12.06 4.93
CA ASP A 59 7.52 12.80 5.78
C ASP A 59 7.44 14.28 5.40
N ALA A 60 8.60 14.91 5.15
CA ALA A 60 8.67 16.30 4.68
C ALA A 60 8.44 16.46 3.15
N GLY A 61 8.22 15.38 2.42
CA GLY A 61 8.17 15.37 0.95
C GLY A 61 9.55 15.50 0.29
N TYR A 62 10.63 15.60 1.06
CA TYR A 62 12.00 15.56 0.55
C TYR A 62 12.99 15.06 1.61
N ARG A 63 14.17 14.63 1.17
CA ARG A 63 15.33 14.35 2.04
C ARG A 63 16.61 14.80 1.34
N MET A 64 17.39 15.61 2.05
CA MET A 64 18.75 15.99 1.66
C MET A 64 19.73 15.09 2.39
N TYR A 65 20.55 14.35 1.65
CA TYR A 65 21.51 13.41 2.23
C TYR A 65 22.85 14.10 2.54
N ARG A 66 23.80 13.32 3.04
CA ARG A 66 25.15 13.79 3.39
C ARG A 66 25.75 14.63 2.26
N LYS A 67 26.36 15.75 2.62
CA LYS A 67 27.02 16.65 1.68
C LYS A 67 28.31 16.04 1.14
N SER A 68 28.55 16.19 -0.15
CA SER A 68 29.84 15.90 -0.76
C SER A 68 30.93 16.74 -0.09
N GLN A 69 32.04 16.11 0.27
CA GLN A 69 33.17 16.80 0.91
C GLN A 69 33.81 17.82 -0.04
N THR A 70 33.75 17.57 -1.35
CA THR A 70 34.37 18.43 -2.38
C THR A 70 33.57 19.70 -2.62
N THR A 71 32.23 19.61 -2.69
CA THR A 71 31.37 20.73 -3.09
C THR A 71 30.60 21.36 -1.93
N GLY A 72 30.49 20.69 -0.79
CA GLY A 72 29.64 21.11 0.33
C GLY A 72 28.13 21.04 0.02
N PHE A 73 27.76 20.51 -1.15
CA PHE A 73 26.39 20.35 -1.61
C PHE A 73 25.88 18.93 -1.30
N PRO A 74 24.58 18.72 -0.98
CA PRO A 74 24.01 17.38 -0.79
C PRO A 74 24.35 16.45 -1.96
N SER A 75 24.99 15.30 -1.70
CA SER A 75 25.38 14.38 -2.78
C SER A 75 24.15 13.68 -3.40
N LEU A 76 23.11 13.48 -2.60
CA LEU A 76 21.84 12.89 -3.02
C LEU A 76 20.67 13.69 -2.45
N ILE A 77 19.60 13.77 -3.25
CA ILE A 77 18.33 14.41 -2.88
C ILE A 77 17.18 13.48 -3.30
N THR A 78 16.32 13.12 -2.34
CA THR A 78 15.04 12.45 -2.63
C THR A 78 13.92 13.49 -2.60
N ILE A 79 13.11 13.53 -3.65
CA ILE A 79 11.89 14.35 -3.75
C ILE A 79 10.67 13.43 -3.86
N PHE A 80 9.63 13.72 -3.08
CA PHE A 80 8.39 12.96 -3.04
C PHE A 80 7.18 13.90 -3.14
N SER A 81 6.37 13.70 -4.18
CA SER A 81 5.33 14.66 -4.58
C SER A 81 3.90 14.20 -4.31
N ALA A 82 3.69 13.10 -3.57
CA ALA A 82 2.38 12.58 -3.20
C ALA A 82 2.10 12.84 -1.70
N PRO A 83 1.32 13.89 -1.35
CA PRO A 83 1.02 14.20 0.05
C PRO A 83 -0.05 13.24 0.58
N ASN A 84 -0.03 12.97 1.89
CA ASN A 84 -0.89 11.96 2.53
C ASN A 84 -0.93 10.65 1.76
N TYR A 85 0.25 10.09 1.47
CA TYR A 85 0.40 8.89 0.66
C TYR A 85 -0.47 7.74 1.19
N LEU A 86 -1.20 7.09 0.29
CA LEU A 86 -2.15 6.00 0.57
C LEU A 86 -3.24 6.39 1.60
N ASP A 87 -3.55 7.67 1.73
CA ASP A 87 -4.52 8.23 2.67
C ASP A 87 -4.23 8.00 4.17
N VAL A 88 -3.04 7.48 4.50
CA VAL A 88 -2.66 7.10 5.89
C VAL A 88 -1.35 7.73 6.37
N TYR A 89 -0.41 8.05 5.47
CA TYR A 89 0.93 8.49 5.88
C TYR A 89 0.94 9.89 6.50
N ASN A 90 -0.04 10.73 6.17
CA ASN A 90 -0.11 12.14 6.59
C ASN A 90 1.16 12.97 6.29
N ASN A 91 2.00 12.50 5.35
CA ASN A 91 3.22 13.18 4.94
C ASN A 91 2.91 14.44 4.11
N LYS A 92 3.83 15.40 4.12
CA LYS A 92 3.87 16.48 3.13
C LYS A 92 4.41 15.95 1.80
N ALA A 93 4.11 16.67 0.73
CA ALA A 93 4.78 16.53 -0.55
C ALA A 93 5.68 17.75 -0.82
N ALA A 94 6.61 17.60 -1.75
CA ALA A 94 7.45 18.70 -2.18
C ALA A 94 7.77 18.68 -3.68
N VAL A 95 8.06 19.85 -4.23
CA VAL A 95 8.70 20.01 -5.55
C VAL A 95 10.00 20.78 -5.42
N LEU A 96 10.98 20.45 -6.25
CA LEU A 96 12.25 21.17 -6.35
C LEU A 96 12.18 22.16 -7.51
N LYS A 97 12.31 23.45 -7.19
CA LYS A 97 12.39 24.55 -8.15
C LYS A 97 13.83 25.05 -8.21
N TYR A 98 14.49 24.82 -9.36
CA TYR A 98 15.83 25.35 -9.62
C TYR A 98 15.75 26.54 -10.57
N GLU A 99 16.12 27.72 -10.08
CA GLU A 99 16.08 28.97 -10.85
C GLU A 99 17.18 29.91 -10.33
N ASN A 100 17.86 30.63 -11.23
CA ASN A 100 18.92 31.58 -10.88
C ASN A 100 20.03 30.99 -9.99
N ASN A 101 20.44 29.75 -10.26
CA ASN A 101 21.40 28.98 -9.46
C ASN A 101 20.99 28.75 -8.00
N VAL A 102 19.70 28.93 -7.67
CA VAL A 102 19.13 28.65 -6.36
C VAL A 102 18.19 27.45 -6.47
N MET A 103 18.43 26.46 -5.61
CA MET A 103 17.54 25.33 -5.43
C MET A 103 16.58 25.63 -4.28
N ASN A 104 15.29 25.71 -4.57
CA ASN A 104 14.24 25.96 -3.59
C ASN A 104 13.28 24.78 -3.54
N ILE A 105 13.00 24.29 -2.32
CA ILE A 105 12.02 23.24 -2.12
C ILE A 105 10.70 23.87 -1.70
N ARG A 106 9.64 23.61 -2.47
CA ARG A 106 8.28 24.04 -2.13
C ARG A 106 7.47 22.84 -1.66
N GLN A 107 7.10 22.87 -0.39
CA GLN A 107 6.24 21.85 0.21
C GLN A 107 4.76 22.20 0.04
N PHE A 108 3.91 21.17 -0.01
CA PHE A 108 2.46 21.31 -0.05
C PHE A 108 1.78 20.13 0.67
N ASN A 109 0.56 20.37 1.14
CA ASN A 109 -0.27 19.37 1.83
C ASN A 109 -1.25 18.72 0.86
N PHE A 110 -1.91 17.65 1.31
CA PHE A 110 -2.95 16.99 0.53
C PHE A 110 -4.18 17.87 0.37
N SER A 111 -5.01 17.53 -0.61
CA SER A 111 -6.34 18.10 -0.85
C SER A 111 -7.36 16.97 -0.80
N GLN A 112 -8.60 17.29 -0.45
CA GLN A 112 -9.69 16.30 -0.46
C GLN A 112 -9.88 15.75 -1.88
N HIS A 113 -10.12 14.44 -1.98
CA HIS A 113 -10.48 13.76 -3.23
C HIS A 113 -11.74 12.91 -3.03
N PRO A 114 -12.47 12.57 -4.11
CA PRO A 114 -13.60 11.65 -4.03
C PRO A 114 -13.20 10.31 -3.42
N TYR A 115 -14.11 9.74 -2.64
CA TYR A 115 -13.96 8.40 -2.09
C TYR A 115 -14.27 7.34 -3.15
N TRP A 116 -13.48 6.26 -3.13
CA TRP A 116 -13.71 5.06 -3.93
C TRP A 116 -13.60 3.83 -3.03
N LEU A 117 -14.46 2.85 -3.27
CA LEU A 117 -14.29 1.53 -2.68
C LEU A 117 -13.02 0.87 -3.24
N PRO A 118 -12.34 0.01 -2.45
CA PRO A 118 -11.16 -0.71 -2.91
C PRO A 118 -11.40 -1.45 -4.23
N ASN A 119 -10.41 -1.43 -5.11
CA ASN A 119 -10.47 -2.01 -6.45
C ASN A 119 -11.66 -1.52 -7.32
N PHE A 120 -12.17 -0.32 -7.04
CA PHE A 120 -13.33 0.26 -7.75
C PHE A 120 -14.58 -0.62 -7.69
N MET A 121 -14.75 -1.37 -6.60
CA MET A 121 -15.90 -2.23 -6.39
C MET A 121 -17.20 -1.42 -6.39
N ASP A 122 -18.22 -1.89 -7.10
CA ASP A 122 -19.53 -1.28 -7.03
C ASP A 122 -20.23 -1.61 -5.70
N VAL A 123 -21.17 -0.77 -5.31
CA VAL A 123 -21.85 -0.87 -4.02
C VAL A 123 -22.65 -2.17 -3.86
N PHE A 124 -23.13 -2.78 -4.95
CA PHE A 124 -23.86 -4.04 -4.86
C PHE A 124 -22.90 -5.20 -4.60
N THR A 125 -21.80 -5.29 -5.36
CA THR A 125 -20.76 -6.31 -5.11
C THR A 125 -20.22 -6.20 -3.68
N TRP A 126 -20.07 -4.97 -3.18
CA TRP A 126 -19.59 -4.72 -1.83
C TRP A 126 -20.61 -5.12 -0.74
N SER A 127 -21.89 -4.76 -0.90
CA SER A 127 -22.89 -4.93 0.17
C SER A 127 -23.62 -6.27 0.16
N LEU A 128 -23.78 -6.92 -1.00
CA LEU A 128 -24.61 -8.12 -1.13
C LEU A 128 -24.18 -9.28 -0.20
N PRO A 129 -22.88 -9.58 -0.03
CA PRO A 129 -22.46 -10.61 0.92
C PRO A 129 -22.92 -10.33 2.35
N PHE A 130 -22.76 -9.08 2.80
CA PHE A 130 -23.17 -8.64 4.13
C PHE A 130 -24.69 -8.69 4.32
N VAL A 131 -25.46 -8.24 3.31
CA VAL A 131 -26.93 -8.31 3.35
C VAL A 131 -27.39 -9.76 3.45
N GLY A 132 -26.81 -10.66 2.65
CA GLY A 132 -27.13 -12.09 2.71
C GLY A 132 -26.85 -12.70 4.08
N GLU A 133 -25.70 -12.36 4.68
CA GLU A 133 -25.33 -12.79 6.03
C GLU A 133 -26.36 -12.32 7.07
N LYS A 134 -26.70 -11.02 7.08
CA LYS A 134 -27.59 -10.45 8.11
C LYS A 134 -29.03 -10.87 7.97
N VAL A 135 -29.53 -11.05 6.75
CA VAL A 135 -30.88 -11.61 6.54
C VAL A 135 -30.92 -13.07 7.00
N THR A 136 -29.89 -13.87 6.68
CA THR A 136 -29.83 -15.27 7.13
C THR A 136 -29.73 -15.37 8.65
N GLU A 137 -28.89 -14.55 9.28
CA GLU A 137 -28.75 -14.46 10.74
C GLU A 137 -30.09 -14.12 11.42
N MET A 138 -30.81 -13.13 10.88
CA MET A 138 -32.15 -12.77 11.38
C MET A 138 -33.12 -13.95 11.27
N LEU A 139 -33.18 -14.62 10.12
CA LEU A 139 -34.09 -15.74 9.90
C LEU A 139 -33.79 -16.92 10.81
N VAL A 140 -32.50 -17.26 10.99
CA VAL A 140 -32.07 -18.31 11.93
C VAL A 140 -32.50 -17.96 13.36
N ASN A 141 -32.32 -16.71 13.79
CA ASN A 141 -32.74 -16.28 15.12
C ASN A 141 -34.26 -16.33 15.31
N VAL A 142 -35.05 -16.05 14.27
CA VAL A 142 -36.52 -16.19 14.32
C VAL A 142 -36.93 -17.66 14.38
N LEU A 143 -36.34 -18.51 13.54
CA LEU A 143 -36.66 -19.94 13.49
C LEU A 143 -36.26 -20.67 14.78
N ASN A 144 -35.18 -20.25 15.44
CA ASN A 144 -34.74 -20.80 16.72
C ASN A 144 -35.68 -20.46 17.90
N ILE A 145 -36.71 -19.61 17.70
CA ILE A 145 -37.76 -19.37 18.70
C ILE A 145 -38.81 -20.50 18.68
N CYS A 146 -39.03 -21.13 17.53
CA CYS A 146 -39.96 -22.24 17.39
C CYS A 146 -39.38 -23.50 18.04
N SER A 147 -40.17 -24.19 18.87
CA SER A 147 -39.80 -25.50 19.40
C SER A 147 -39.81 -26.56 18.29
N ASP A 148 -38.97 -27.59 18.41
CA ASP A 148 -38.91 -28.71 17.46
C ASP A 148 -40.31 -29.23 17.11
N ASP A 149 -41.19 -29.34 18.11
CA ASP A 149 -42.58 -29.80 17.97
C ASP A 149 -43.46 -28.96 17.02
N GLU A 150 -43.23 -27.65 16.89
CA GLU A 150 -43.97 -26.77 15.96
C GLU A 150 -43.41 -26.84 14.53
N LEU A 151 -42.13 -27.20 14.38
CA LEU A 151 -41.49 -27.37 13.08
C LEU A 151 -41.87 -28.70 12.41
N VAL A 152 -42.31 -29.71 13.18
CA VAL A 152 -42.75 -31.02 12.65
C VAL A 152 -44.28 -31.12 12.49
N SER A 153 -45.07 -30.21 13.06
CA SER A 153 -46.53 -30.40 13.19
C SER A 153 -47.37 -30.09 11.95
N ASP A 154 -46.79 -29.63 10.84
CA ASP A 154 -47.53 -29.31 9.59
C ASP A 154 -47.33 -30.35 8.46
N GLY A 155 -46.77 -31.52 8.77
CA GLY A 155 -46.45 -32.60 7.82
C GLY A 155 -47.52 -33.67 7.61
N ASP A 156 -48.74 -33.49 8.13
CA ASP A 156 -49.79 -34.53 8.14
C ASP A 156 -51.09 -34.13 7.40
N ASP A 157 -51.01 -33.25 6.39
CA ASP A 157 -52.05 -33.17 5.35
C ASP A 157 -51.50 -33.70 4.01
N ALA A 158 -51.92 -34.93 3.73
CA ALA A 158 -51.54 -35.76 2.61
C ALA A 158 -51.74 -35.11 1.23
N LEU A 159 -50.66 -35.03 0.43
CA LEU A 159 -50.71 -35.23 -1.03
C LEU A 159 -49.43 -35.92 -1.51
N GLU A 160 -49.63 -36.79 -2.50
CA GLU A 160 -48.83 -37.94 -2.94
C GLU A 160 -47.42 -37.67 -3.50
N GLU A 161 -46.58 -38.69 -3.32
CA GLU A 161 -45.44 -39.18 -4.12
C GLU A 161 -44.69 -38.24 -5.10
N GLY A 162 -43.38 -38.09 -4.85
CA GLY A 162 -42.40 -37.67 -5.86
C GLY A 162 -41.00 -37.47 -5.27
N GLU A 163 -40.17 -38.52 -5.28
CA GLU A 163 -38.76 -38.46 -4.88
C GLU A 163 -37.97 -37.37 -5.63
N SER A 164 -37.34 -36.45 -4.89
CA SER A 164 -35.97 -36.03 -5.18
C SER A 164 -35.31 -35.43 -3.92
N PRO A 165 -34.10 -35.84 -3.53
CA PRO A 165 -33.40 -35.22 -2.43
C PRO A 165 -32.85 -33.88 -2.91
N ILE A 166 -33.42 -32.77 -2.43
CA ILE A 166 -32.83 -31.44 -2.62
C ILE A 166 -31.62 -31.35 -1.70
N HIS A 167 -30.48 -31.81 -2.21
CA HIS A 167 -29.18 -31.60 -1.60
C HIS A 167 -28.84 -30.11 -1.70
N PHE A 168 -29.10 -29.33 -0.65
CA PHE A 168 -28.49 -28.01 -0.52
C PHE A 168 -26.99 -28.22 -0.26
N PRO A 169 -26.10 -27.90 -1.21
CA PRO A 169 -24.68 -27.95 -0.92
C PRO A 169 -24.39 -26.77 0.02
N LEU A 170 -24.18 -27.10 1.29
CA LEU A 170 -23.58 -26.22 2.28
C LEU A 170 -22.11 -26.02 1.88
N VAL A 171 -21.86 -25.23 0.85
CA VAL A 171 -20.52 -24.74 0.50
C VAL A 171 -20.52 -23.24 0.76
N VAL A 172 -20.57 -22.89 2.04
CA VAL A 172 -20.04 -21.61 2.51
C VAL A 172 -18.54 -21.82 2.68
N SER A 173 -17.80 -21.78 1.57
CA SER A 173 -16.35 -21.60 1.65
C SER A 173 -16.09 -20.10 1.80
N LEU A 174 -16.24 -19.61 3.03
CA LEU A 174 -15.76 -18.30 3.44
C LEU A 174 -14.25 -18.37 3.61
N HIS A 175 -13.50 -18.19 2.52
CA HIS A 175 -12.13 -17.65 2.63
C HIS A 175 -12.24 -16.14 2.81
N LEU A 176 -12.53 -15.73 4.05
CA LEU A 176 -12.35 -14.37 4.53
C LEU A 176 -10.85 -14.10 4.67
N ASN A 177 -10.22 -13.62 3.61
CA ASN A 177 -9.02 -12.79 3.78
C ASN A 177 -9.51 -11.42 4.27
N VAL A 178 -9.73 -11.33 5.58
CA VAL A 178 -9.73 -10.05 6.29
C VAL A 178 -8.30 -9.53 6.19
N LEU A 179 -8.03 -8.73 5.16
CA LEU A 179 -6.88 -7.85 5.18
C LEU A 179 -7.28 -6.67 6.08
N ASP A 180 -6.72 -6.71 7.29
CA ASP A 180 -6.62 -5.58 8.19
C ASP A 180 -6.23 -4.32 7.40
N VAL A 181 -7.13 -3.34 7.41
CA VAL A 181 -6.78 -1.94 7.16
C VAL A 181 -6.86 -1.25 8.52
N GLN A 182 -5.73 -1.26 9.22
CA GLN A 182 -5.42 -0.38 10.34
C GLN A 182 -4.18 0.42 9.99
#